data_AF-A0A7T0G494-F1
#
_entry.id   AF-A0A7T0G494-F1
#
_cell.length_a   1.000
_cell.length_b   1.000
_cell.length_c   1.000
_cell.angle_alpha   90.00
_cell.angle_beta   90.00
_cell.angle_gamma   90.00
#
_symmetry.space_group_name_H-M   'P 1'
#
loop_
_entity.id
_entity.type
_entity.pdbx_description
1 polymer ?
#
loop_
_entity_poly.entity_id
_entity_poly.type
_entity_poly.pdbx_seq_one_letter_code
_entity_poly.pdbx_strand_id
1 'polypeptide(L)'
;MSNIRSYIIPLSITLCVFLADLYLELGVASGELYLLALVTYYGTRDLKLLVRLSVLCTLLIVLGYLFSPPGGEFWKIALNRCLSISVLWIFTLSQVWLDKSSKVELYEELVDRINWSQNELPPGNMRF
;
A
#
# COMPACT_ATOMS: atom_id res chain seq x y z
N MET A 1 12.87 -3.11 -11.43
CA MET A 1 11.83 -3.87 -12.16
C MET A 1 11.23 -4.83 -11.16
N SER A 2 9.93 -4.69 -10.87
CA SER A 2 9.20 -5.62 -10.01
C SER A 2 9.24 -7.01 -10.63
N ASN A 3 9.71 -7.99 -9.85
CA ASN A 3 9.69 -9.39 -10.29
C ASN A 3 8.23 -9.83 -10.46
N ILE A 4 7.92 -10.61 -11.51
CA ILE A 4 6.56 -11.15 -11.75
C ILE A 4 5.98 -11.84 -10.50
N ARG A 5 6.85 -12.44 -9.68
CA ARG A 5 6.52 -13.07 -8.39
C ARG A 5 5.88 -12.11 -7.38
N SER A 6 6.22 -10.82 -7.41
CA SER A 6 5.67 -9.80 -6.51
C SER A 6 4.18 -9.54 -6.75
N TYR A 7 3.62 -9.97 -7.88
CA TYR A 7 2.22 -9.77 -8.23
C TYR A 7 1.34 -10.98 -7.93
N ILE A 8 1.91 -12.19 -7.99
CA ILE A 8 1.14 -13.43 -7.94
C ILE A 8 0.41 -13.57 -6.62
N ILE A 9 1.12 -13.39 -5.50
CA ILE A 9 0.55 -13.53 -4.16
C ILE A 9 -0.58 -12.53 -3.90
N PRO A 10 -0.38 -11.21 -4.06
CA PRO A 10 -1.45 -10.23 -3.82
C PRO A 10 -2.65 -10.44 -4.75
N LEU A 11 -2.43 -10.71 -6.04
CA LEU A 11 -3.52 -10.95 -6.99
C LEU A 11 -4.32 -12.20 -6.63
N SER A 12 -3.67 -13.29 -6.22
CA SER A 12 -4.35 -14.49 -5.76
C SER A 12 -5.19 -14.23 -4.52
N ILE A 13 -4.66 -13.48 -3.53
CA ILE A 13 -5.42 -13.09 -2.34
C ILE A 13 -6.63 -12.24 -2.73
N THR A 14 -6.43 -11.21 -3.54
CA THR A 14 -7.49 -10.33 -4.01
C THR A 14 -8.58 -11.11 -4.74
N LEU A 15 -8.22 -12.06 -5.61
CA LEU A 15 -9.16 -12.90 -6.33
C LEU A 15 -9.97 -13.79 -5.38
N CYS A 16 -9.32 -14.47 -4.44
CA CYS A 16 -9.99 -15.30 -3.45
C CYS A 16 -10.96 -14.50 -2.57
N VAL A 17 -10.55 -13.30 -2.12
CA VAL A 17 -11.39 -12.41 -1.32
C VAL A 17 -12.58 -11.92 -2.14
N PHE A 18 -12.39 -11.53 -3.40
CA PHE A 18 -13.49 -11.09 -4.26
C PHE A 18 -14.51 -12.21 -4.51
N LEU A 19 -14.05 -13.44 -4.76
CA LEU A 19 -14.95 -14.59 -4.88
C LEU A 19 -15.76 -14.80 -3.60
N ALA A 20 -15.12 -14.72 -2.43
CA ALA A 20 -15.83 -14.81 -1.15
C ALA A 20 -16.83 -13.66 -0.96
N ASP A 21 -16.46 -12.43 -1.30
CA ASP A 21 -17.30 -11.22 -1.20
C ASP A 21 -18.59 -11.35 -2.02
N LEU A 22 -18.53 -12.01 -3.19
CA LEU A 22 -19.70 -12.28 -4.03
C LEU A 22 -20.68 -13.30 -3.44
N TYR A 23 -20.26 -14.15 -2.50
CA TYR A 23 -21.14 -15.11 -1.83
C TYR A 23 -21.69 -14.60 -0.50
N LEU A 24 -21.10 -13.54 0.06
CA LEU A 24 -21.54 -12.95 1.31
C LEU A 24 -22.66 -11.95 1.07
N GLU A 25 -23.68 -11.98 1.92
CA GLU A 25 -24.75 -10.98 1.90
C GLU A 25 -24.20 -9.57 2.14
N LEU A 26 -24.80 -8.57 1.48
CA LEU A 26 -24.54 -7.18 1.79
C LEU A 26 -24.75 -6.95 3.31
N GLY A 27 -23.81 -6.25 3.95
CA GLY A 27 -23.86 -5.96 5.39
C GLY A 27 -22.93 -6.83 6.25
N VAL A 28 -22.34 -7.89 5.70
CA VAL A 28 -21.18 -8.56 6.32
C VAL A 28 -19.91 -7.74 6.03
N ALA A 29 -19.00 -7.65 7.01
CA ALA A 29 -17.73 -6.94 6.89
C ALA A 29 -16.71 -7.79 6.09
N SER A 30 -16.81 -7.73 4.76
CA SER A 30 -15.96 -8.48 3.82
C SER A 30 -14.91 -7.60 3.13
N GLY A 31 -15.16 -6.29 3.00
CA GLY A 31 -14.29 -5.37 2.25
C GLY A 31 -12.96 -5.10 2.95
N GLU A 32 -12.88 -5.32 4.26
CA GLU A 32 -11.66 -5.19 5.04
C GLU A 32 -10.65 -6.29 4.71
N LEU A 33 -11.11 -7.46 4.24
CA LEU A 33 -10.26 -8.60 3.91
C LEU A 33 -9.32 -8.31 2.73
N TYR A 34 -9.65 -7.34 1.87
CA TYR A 34 -8.76 -6.89 0.80
C TYR A 34 -7.45 -6.29 1.34
N LEU A 35 -7.42 -5.84 2.60
CA LEU A 35 -6.20 -5.36 3.26
C LEU A 35 -5.11 -6.45 3.29
N LEU A 36 -5.49 -7.73 3.36
CA LEU A 36 -4.54 -8.85 3.34
C LEU A 36 -3.65 -8.83 2.09
N ALA A 37 -4.21 -8.44 0.94
CA ALA A 37 -3.44 -8.31 -0.29
C ALA A 37 -2.45 -7.12 -0.21
N LEU A 38 -2.85 -6.00 0.39
CA LEU A 38 -2.01 -4.81 0.53
C LEU A 38 -0.86 -5.05 1.52
N VAL A 39 -1.11 -5.79 2.61
CA VAL A 39 -0.10 -6.12 3.62
C VAL A 39 1.08 -6.91 3.03
N THR A 40 0.88 -7.63 1.92
CA THR A 40 2.00 -8.30 1.20
C THR A 40 3.07 -7.32 0.69
N TYR A 41 2.73 -6.03 0.56
CA TYR A 41 3.65 -4.96 0.18
C TYR A 41 4.24 -4.21 1.38
N TYR A 42 3.94 -4.62 2.61
CA TYR A 42 4.52 -3.99 3.80
C TYR A 42 6.05 -4.04 3.76
N GLY A 43 6.69 -2.88 3.97
CA GLY A 43 8.15 -2.76 3.94
C GLY A 43 8.79 -2.89 2.55
N THR A 44 7.99 -3.04 1.48
CA THR A 44 8.50 -3.05 0.11
C THR A 44 8.66 -1.63 -0.43
N ARG A 45 9.65 -1.41 -1.30
CA ARG A 45 9.88 -0.11 -1.95
C ARG A 45 9.01 0.13 -3.19
N ASP A 46 8.17 -0.83 -3.58
CA ASP A 46 7.32 -0.70 -4.77
C ASP A 46 5.96 -0.08 -4.45
N LEU A 47 5.99 1.17 -4.02
CA LEU A 47 4.79 1.93 -3.67
C LEU A 47 3.87 2.18 -4.86
N LYS A 48 4.42 2.21 -6.09
CA LYS A 48 3.61 2.35 -7.31
C LYS A 48 2.71 1.13 -7.52
N LEU A 49 3.16 -0.06 -7.10
CA LEU A 49 2.32 -1.24 -7.12
C LEU A 49 1.31 -1.26 -6.00
N LEU A 50 1.71 -0.89 -4.78
CA LEU A 50 0.78 -0.78 -3.65
C LEU A 50 -0.40 0.15 -3.99
N VAL A 51 -0.13 1.33 -4.56
CA VAL A 51 -1.19 2.29 -4.96
C VAL A 51 -2.06 1.74 -6.08
N ARG A 52 -1.50 1.04 -7.07
CA ARG A 52 -2.32 0.40 -8.13
C ARG A 52 -3.22 -0.69 -7.55
N LEU A 53 -2.70 -1.47 -6.60
CA LEU A 53 -3.45 -2.52 -5.93
C LEU A 53 -4.56 -1.95 -5.04
N SER A 54 -4.31 -0.86 -4.31
CA SER A 54 -5.34 -0.21 -3.48
C SER A 54 -6.48 0.35 -4.32
N VAL A 55 -6.19 0.94 -5.49
CA VAL A 55 -7.19 1.36 -6.46
C VAL A 55 -7.99 0.17 -6.98
N LEU A 56 -7.32 -0.93 -7.37
CA LEU A 56 -7.98 -2.15 -7.82
C LEU A 56 -8.92 -2.72 -6.75
N CYS A 57 -8.45 -2.86 -5.51
CA CYS A 57 -9.27 -3.33 -4.39
C CYS A 57 -10.45 -2.40 -4.11
N THR A 58 -10.26 -1.07 -4.22
CA THR A 58 -11.36 -0.10 -4.08
C THR A 58 -12.44 -0.34 -5.15
N LEU A 59 -12.04 -0.57 -6.40
CA LEU A 59 -12.97 -0.90 -7.49
C LEU A 59 -13.70 -2.22 -7.23
N LEU A 60 -12.99 -3.24 -6.74
CA LEU A 60 -13.59 -4.54 -6.41
C LEU A 60 -14.59 -4.44 -5.26
N ILE A 61 -14.32 -3.63 -4.23
CA ILE A 61 -15.28 -3.36 -3.14
C ILE A 61 -16.57 -2.71 -3.68
N VAL A 62 -16.44 -1.79 -4.65
CA VAL A 62 -17.60 -1.18 -5.32
C VAL A 62 -18.34 -2.20 -6.17
N LEU A 63 -17.63 -3.10 -6.86
CA LEU A 63 -18.26 -4.20 -7.61
C LEU A 63 -18.98 -5.18 -6.69
N GLY A 64 -18.41 -5.53 -5.53
CA GLY A 64 -19.06 -6.35 -4.51
C GLY A 64 -20.36 -5.71 -4.01
N TYR A 65 -20.41 -4.38 -3.86
CA TYR A 65 -21.67 -3.69 -3.54
C TYR A 65 -22.75 -3.87 -4.63
N LEU A 66 -22.38 -3.95 -5.91
CA LEU A 66 -23.33 -4.09 -7.01
C LEU A 66 -23.79 -5.54 -7.28
N PHE A 67 -22.92 -6.52 -7.02
CA PHE A 67 -23.14 -7.91 -7.42
C PHE A 67 -23.40 -8.88 -6.27
N SER A 68 -23.07 -8.53 -5.03
CA SER A 68 -23.32 -9.43 -3.89
C SER A 68 -24.83 -9.56 -3.61
N PRO A 69 -25.28 -10.68 -3.01
CA PRO A 69 -26.67 -10.91 -2.65
C PRO A 69 -27.20 -9.80 -1.72
N PRO A 70 -28.41 -9.26 -1.98
CA PRO A 70 -29.00 -8.25 -1.11
C PRO A 70 -29.22 -8.84 0.28
N GLY A 71 -28.85 -8.06 1.30
CA GLY A 71 -28.96 -8.41 2.71
C GLY A 71 -28.58 -7.20 3.55
N GLY A 72 -28.79 -7.30 4.87
CA GLY A 72 -28.38 -6.27 5.82
C GLY A 72 -29.13 -4.94 5.72
N GLU A 73 -28.84 -4.04 6.66
CA GLU A 73 -29.42 -2.69 6.70
C GLU A 73 -28.54 -1.70 5.92
N PHE A 74 -29.15 -0.78 5.18
CA PHE A 74 -28.44 0.19 4.32
C PHE A 74 -27.32 0.94 5.05
N TRP A 75 -27.55 1.37 6.29
CA TRP A 75 -26.54 2.10 7.06
C TRP A 75 -25.32 1.23 7.40
N LYS A 76 -25.51 -0.07 7.68
CA LYS A 76 -24.40 -1.02 7.94
C LYS A 76 -23.58 -1.25 6.68
N ILE A 77 -24.25 -1.39 5.55
CA ILE A 77 -23.60 -1.54 4.25
C ILE A 77 -22.73 -0.31 3.95
N ALA A 78 -23.30 0.88 4.04
CA ALA A 78 -22.59 2.12 3.78
C ALA A 78 -21.39 2.30 4.72
N LEU A 79 -21.57 2.04 6.02
CA LEU A 79 -20.48 2.11 7.01
C LEU A 79 -19.36 1.11 6.70
N ASN A 80 -19.68 -0.15 6.44
CA ASN A 80 -18.67 -1.17 6.13
C ASN A 80 -17.87 -0.79 4.87
N ARG A 81 -18.53 -0.32 3.81
CA ARG A 81 -17.83 0.08 2.58
C ARG A 81 -16.94 1.31 2.81
N CYS A 82 -17.41 2.31 3.54
CA CYS A 82 -16.61 3.47 3.92
C CYS A 82 -15.40 3.07 4.78
N LEU A 83 -15.58 2.19 5.78
CA LEU A 83 -14.52 1.70 6.64
C LEU A 83 -13.49 0.88 5.86
N SER A 84 -13.94 -0.07 5.04
CA SER A 84 -13.09 -0.87 4.17
C SER A 84 -12.18 0.01 3.30
N ILE A 85 -12.76 0.97 2.57
CA ILE A 85 -12.00 1.89 1.72
C ILE A 85 -11.04 2.74 2.56
N SER A 86 -11.51 3.28 3.68
CA SER A 86 -10.67 4.10 4.57
C SER A 86 -9.45 3.35 5.07
N VAL A 87 -9.63 2.10 5.51
CA VAL A 87 -8.53 1.25 6.00
C VAL A 87 -7.51 0.96 4.90
N LEU A 88 -7.95 0.64 3.68
CA LEU A 88 -7.04 0.40 2.54
C LEU A 88 -6.18 1.64 2.24
N TRP A 89 -6.79 2.83 2.24
CA TRP A 89 -6.07 4.06 1.93
C TRP A 89 -5.19 4.54 3.09
N ILE A 90 -5.63 4.41 4.34
CA ILE A 90 -4.79 4.69 5.53
C ILE A 90 -3.54 3.81 5.50
N PHE A 91 -3.70 2.51 5.24
CA PHE A 91 -2.56 1.60 5.12
C PHE A 91 -1.64 2.04 3.97
N THR A 92 -2.20 2.27 2.77
CA THR A 92 -1.43 2.69 1.59
C THR A 92 -0.64 3.97 1.83
N LEU A 93 -1.30 5.00 2.37
CA LEU A 93 -0.69 6.30 2.67
C LEU A 93 0.37 6.19 3.77
N SER A 94 0.16 5.34 4.77
CA SER A 94 1.16 5.12 5.81
C SER A 94 2.46 4.54 5.23
N GLN A 95 2.38 3.57 4.30
CA GLN A 95 3.56 3.03 3.63
C GLN A 95 4.27 4.07 2.77
N VAL A 96 3.51 4.90 2.06
CA VAL A 96 4.08 6.01 1.26
C VAL A 96 4.80 7.02 2.15
N TRP A 97 4.21 7.34 3.30
CA TRP A 97 4.81 8.26 4.25
C TRP A 97 6.09 7.69 4.87
N LEU A 98 6.08 6.41 5.26
CA LEU A 98 7.24 5.72 5.82
C LEU A 98 8.43 5.67 4.84
N ASP A 99 8.20 5.33 3.56
CA ASP A 99 9.27 5.33 2.54
C ASP A 99 9.87 6.72 2.32
N LYS A 100 9.03 7.77 2.37
CA LYS A 100 9.49 9.15 2.25
C LYS A 100 10.39 9.51 3.44
N SER A 101 9.97 9.18 4.67
CA SER A 101 10.74 9.44 5.89
C SER A 101 12.09 8.72 5.87
N SER A 102 12.13 7.45 5.47
CA SER A 102 13.39 6.68 5.38
C SER A 102 14.36 7.24 4.34
N LYS A 103 13.85 7.81 3.24
CA LYS A 103 14.72 8.46 2.24
C LYS A 103 15.34 9.75 2.77
N VAL A 104 14.55 10.58 3.43
CA VAL A 104 15.04 11.84 4.01
C VAL A 104 16.18 11.58 5.00
N GLU A 105 15.99 10.63 5.92
CA GLU A 105 17.02 10.22 6.89
C GLU A 105 18.31 9.75 6.20
N LEU A 106 18.20 8.93 5.15
CA LEU A 106 19.35 8.50 4.36
C LEU A 106 20.05 9.65 3.63
N TYR A 107 19.31 10.65 3.13
CA TYR A 107 19.92 11.82 2.47
C TYR A 107 20.73 12.66 3.46
N GLU A 108 20.20 12.90 4.67
CA GLU A 108 20.93 13.62 5.72
C GLU A 108 22.22 12.88 6.10
N GLU A 109 22.15 11.56 6.33
CA GLU A 109 23.36 10.75 6.60
C GLU A 109 24.40 10.80 5.48
N LEU A 110 23.96 10.82 4.21
CA LEU A 110 24.87 10.92 3.06
C LEU A 110 25.51 12.30 2.96
N VAL A 111 24.75 13.37 3.20
CA VAL A 111 25.27 14.75 3.20
C VAL A 111 26.31 14.92 4.30
N ASP A 112 26.04 14.42 5.51
CA ASP A 112 26.98 14.47 6.63
C ASP A 112 28.28 13.71 6.32
N ARG A 113 28.19 12.52 5.72
CA ARG A 113 29.36 11.74 5.30
C ARG A 113 30.19 12.45 4.23
N ILE A 114 29.54 13.11 3.27
CA ILE A 114 30.24 13.89 2.23
C ILE A 114 30.96 15.08 2.87
N ASN A 115 30.29 15.83 3.74
CA ASN A 115 30.88 16.99 4.41
C ASN A 115 32.06 16.60 5.30
N TRP A 116 31.93 15.49 6.06
CA TRP A 116 33.04 14.92 6.84
C TRP A 116 34.23 14.56 5.94
N SER A 117 33.99 13.86 4.84
CA SER A 117 35.05 13.47 3.91
C SER A 117 35.77 14.65 3.26
N GLN A 118 35.07 15.76 2.98
CA GLN A 118 35.71 16.96 2.42
C GLN A 118 36.56 17.70 3.46
N ASN A 119 36.13 17.71 4.72
CA ASN A 119 36.85 18.39 5.80
C ASN A 119 38.10 17.64 6.28
N GLU A 120 38.19 16.32 6.06
CA GLU A 120 39.36 15.51 6.42
C GLU A 120 40.41 15.38 5.30
N LEU A 121 40.11 15.79 4.06
CA LEU A 121 41.12 15.81 3.00
C LEU A 121 42.15 16.91 3.31
N PRO A 122 43.45 16.58 3.45
CA PRO A 122 44.48 17.60 3.63
C PRO A 122 44.39 18.59 2.47
N PRO A 123 44.56 19.91 2.69
CA PRO A 123 44.51 20.88 1.60
C PRO A 123 45.51 20.43 0.53
N GLY A 124 44.96 19.94 -0.59
CA GLY A 124 45.73 19.51 -1.73
C GLY A 124 46.60 20.69 -2.12
N ASN A 125 47.91 20.52 -1.94
CA ASN A 125 48.91 21.51 -2.28
C ASN A 125 48.92 21.62 -3.81
N MET A 126 47.92 22.28 -4.39
CA MET A 126 47.86 22.70 -5.78
C MET A 126 48.87 23.84 -5.94
N ARG A 127 50.15 23.47 -5.97
CA ARG A 127 51.19 24.26 -6.61
C ARG A 127 51.26 23.79 -8.06
N PHE A 128 50.55 24.51 -8.92
CA PHE A 128 50.91 24.60 -10.34
C PHE A 128 52.09 25.56 -10.49
#